data_AF-H8Z7H2-F1
#
_entry.id   AF-H8Z7H2-F1
#
_cell.length_a   1.000
_cell.length_b   1.000
_cell.length_c   1.000
_cell.angle_alpha   90.00
_cell.angle_beta   90.00
_cell.angle_gamma   90.00
#
_symmetry.space_group_name_H-M   'P 1'
#
loop_
_entity.id
_entity.type
_entity.pdbx_description
1 polymer ?
#
loop_
_entity_poly.entity_id
_entity_poly.type
_entity_poly.pdbx_seq_one_letter_code
_entity_poly.pdbx_strand_id
1 'polypeptide(L)'
;MTVRSLLAGLVLTLGDLKAILFYASIFPLVMPTDQLAAADVVAVMAVTITSVGGVKLLYAFSARKLAKMVQDRRMRRIGQGGAGVLLLGAGGSLIVSTAG
;
A
#
# COMPACT_ATOMS: atom_id res chain seq x y z
N MET A 1 6.21 -14.10 -12.89
CA MET A 1 6.60 -13.01 -11.96
C MET A 1 8.06 -13.24 -11.63
N THR A 2 8.97 -12.36 -12.04
CA THR A 2 10.43 -12.56 -11.87
C THR A 2 10.88 -12.13 -10.48
N VAL A 3 11.91 -12.78 -9.92
CA VAL A 3 12.49 -12.46 -8.58
C VAL A 3 12.86 -10.98 -8.46
N ARG A 4 13.28 -10.35 -9.56
CA ARG A 4 13.60 -8.92 -9.64
C ARG A 4 12.42 -8.02 -9.28
N SER A 5 11.21 -8.40 -9.68
CA SER A 5 9.99 -7.63 -9.37
C SER A 5 9.59 -7.77 -7.90
N LEU A 6 9.84 -8.94 -7.29
CA LEU A 6 9.65 -9.13 -5.85
C LEU A 6 10.63 -8.28 -5.05
N LEU A 7 11.92 -8.31 -5.41
CA LEU A 7 12.94 -7.50 -4.74
C LEU A 7 12.67 -6.00 -4.90
N ALA A 8 12.27 -5.55 -6.09
CA ALA A 8 11.90 -4.15 -6.31
C ALA A 8 10.71 -3.73 -5.44
N GLY A 9 9.68 -4.57 -5.32
CA GLY A 9 8.54 -4.31 -4.43
C GLY A 9 8.96 -4.27 -2.95
N LEU A 10 9.80 -5.21 -2.53
CA LEU A 10 10.32 -5.28 -1.16
C LEU A 10 11.12 -4.02 -0.80
N VAL A 11 12.07 -3.64 -1.66
CA VAL A 11 12.88 -2.43 -1.50
C VAL A 11 12.02 -1.17 -1.54
N LEU A 12 10.96 -1.13 -2.36
CA LEU A 12 10.04 0.01 -2.38
C LEU A 12 9.29 0.18 -1.06
N THR A 13 8.80 -0.92 -0.46
CA THR A 13 8.13 -0.87 0.85
C THR A 13 9.08 -0.58 2.01
N LEU A 14 10.30 -1.14 1.98
CA LEU A 14 11.31 -0.91 3.04
C LEU A 14 12.00 0.46 2.88
N GLY A 15 12.03 1.01 1.67
CA GLY A 15 12.64 2.29 1.35
C GLY A 15 11.79 3.51 1.72
N ASP A 16 10.52 3.32 2.11
CA ASP A 16 9.68 4.39 2.64
C ASP A 16 10.04 4.69 4.09
N LEU A 17 11.20 5.33 4.26
CA LEU A 17 11.76 5.69 5.56
C LEU A 17 10.82 6.64 6.33
N LYS A 18 10.07 7.49 5.64
CA LYS A 18 9.14 8.44 6.27
C LYS A 18 8.00 7.69 6.96
N ALA A 19 7.39 6.71 6.29
CA ALA A 19 6.35 5.90 6.91
C ALA A 19 6.90 5.07 8.08
N ILE A 20 8.08 4.46 7.92
CA ILE A 20 8.71 3.63 8.96
C ILE A 20 8.99 4.45 10.22
N LEU A 21 9.66 5.60 10.08
CA LEU A 21 9.99 6.46 11.22
C LEU A 21 8.74 7.03 11.89
N PHE A 22 7.71 7.38 11.09
CA PHE A 22 6.43 7.84 11.62
C PHE A 22 5.78 6.77 12.51
N TYR A 23 5.62 5.54 12.01
CA TYR A 23 5.03 4.44 12.79
C TYR A 23 5.88 4.05 14.00
N ALA A 24 7.21 4.00 13.86
CA ALA A 24 8.12 3.71 14.96
C ALA A 24 8.03 4.76 16.09
N SER A 25 7.82 6.05 15.74
CA SER A 25 7.68 7.13 16.72
C SER A 25 6.35 7.11 17.48
N ILE A 26 5.27 6.65 16.83
CA ILE A 26 3.94 6.56 17.44
C ILE A 26 3.78 5.28 18.26
N PHE A 27 4.50 4.21 17.90
CA PHE A 27 4.36 2.90 18.55
C PHE A 27 4.43 2.93 20.09
N PRO A 28 5.40 3.61 20.74
CA PRO A 28 5.48 3.69 22.20
C PRO A 28 4.29 4.42 22.84
N LEU A 29 3.62 5.29 22.08
CA LEU A 29 2.45 6.06 22.53
C LEU A 29 1.19 5.20 22.53
N VAL A 30 1.12 4.19 21.66
CA VAL A 30 -0.04 3.28 21.55
C VAL A 30 0.12 2.03 22.41
N MET A 31 1.35 1.60 22.68
CA MET A 31 1.64 0.44 23.53
C MET A 31 2.73 0.78 24.57
N PRO A 32 2.34 1.12 25.81
CA PRO A 32 3.27 1.27 26.92
C PRO A 32 4.12 0.01 27.09
N THR A 33 5.45 0.15 27.06
CA THR A 33 6.41 -0.96 26.98
C THR A 33 6.61 -1.74 28.28
N ASP A 34 5.84 -1.42 29.31
CA ASP A 34 6.02 -1.85 30.69
C ASP A 34 5.67 -3.32 30.90
N GLN A 35 4.84 -3.93 30.02
CA GLN A 35 4.42 -5.34 30.10
C GLN A 35 4.10 -5.97 28.73
N LEU A 36 4.92 -5.74 27.68
CA LEU A 36 4.69 -6.46 26.41
C LEU A 36 4.95 -7.96 26.61
N ALA A 37 3.88 -8.75 26.66
CA ALA A 37 4.00 -10.19 26.60
C ALA A 37 4.26 -10.61 25.14
N ALA A 38 5.04 -11.68 24.93
CA ALA A 38 5.28 -12.23 23.59
C ALA A 38 3.96 -12.58 22.84
N ALA A 39 2.89 -12.85 23.59
CA ALA A 39 1.55 -13.08 23.07
C ALA A 39 0.95 -11.86 22.35
N ASP A 40 1.20 -10.64 22.85
CA ASP A 40 0.67 -9.40 22.26
C ASP A 40 1.30 -9.14 20.90
N VAL A 41 2.60 -9.41 20.77
CA VAL A 41 3.33 -9.29 19.50
C VAL A 41 2.75 -10.26 18.46
N VAL A 42 2.49 -11.52 18.85
CA VAL A 42 1.91 -12.52 17.96
C VAL A 42 0.49 -12.13 17.54
N ALA A 43 -0.32 -11.60 18.46
CA ALA A 43 -1.66 -11.14 18.17
C ALA A 43 -1.66 -9.96 17.17
N VAL A 44 -0.81 -8.94 17.39
CA VAL A 44 -0.67 -7.80 16.48
C VAL A 44 -0.19 -8.25 15.09
N MET A 45 0.77 -9.17 15.02
CA MET A 45 1.23 -9.75 13.76
C MET A 45 0.10 -10.49 13.04
N ALA A 46 -0.67 -11.32 13.73
CA ALA A 46 -1.78 -12.07 13.16
C ALA A 46 -2.87 -11.16 12.60
N VAL A 47 -3.27 -10.13 13.36
CA VAL A 47 -4.25 -9.11 12.91
C VAL A 47 -3.71 -8.35 11.71
N THR A 48 -2.45 -7.94 11.73
CA THR A 48 -1.82 -7.19 10.62
C THR A 48 -1.76 -8.03 9.34
N ILE A 49 -1.33 -9.28 9.43
CA ILE A 49 -1.27 -10.21 8.29
C ILE A 49 -2.68 -10.44 7.73
N THR A 50 -3.67 -10.67 8.59
CA THR A 50 -5.05 -10.96 8.17
C THR A 50 -5.71 -9.75 7.55
N SER A 51 -5.58 -8.58 8.18
CA SER A 51 -6.17 -7.33 7.71
C SER A 51 -5.52 -6.86 6.40
N VAL A 52 -4.20 -6.65 6.40
CA VAL A 52 -3.49 -6.11 5.23
C VAL A 52 -3.38 -7.15 4.12
N GLY A 53 -3.07 -8.40 4.46
CA GLY A 53 -2.97 -9.50 3.50
C GLY A 53 -4.33 -9.85 2.90
N GLY A 54 -5.37 -9.94 3.73
CA GLY A 54 -6.74 -10.23 3.29
C GLY A 54 -7.27 -9.18 2.31
N VAL A 55 -7.10 -7.89 2.62
CA VAL A 55 -7.52 -6.80 1.74
C VAL A 55 -6.75 -6.84 0.41
N LYS A 56 -5.43 -7.09 0.42
CA LYS A 56 -4.63 -7.23 -0.81
C LYS A 56 -5.08 -8.41 -1.68
N LEU A 57 -5.45 -9.54 -1.07
CA LEU A 57 -6.00 -10.69 -1.80
C LEU A 57 -7.35 -10.36 -2.41
N LEU A 58 -8.25 -9.72 -1.67
CA LEU A 58 -9.56 -9.30 -2.18
C LEU A 58 -9.42 -8.33 -3.37
N TYR A 59 -8.45 -7.42 -3.29
CA TYR A 59 -8.08 -6.54 -4.39
C TYR A 59 -7.58 -7.32 -5.61
N ALA A 60 -6.70 -8.32 -5.41
CA ALA A 60 -6.18 -9.14 -6.49
C ALA A 60 -7.29 -9.97 -7.17
N PHE A 61 -8.23 -10.53 -6.41
CA PHE A 61 -9.38 -11.25 -6.97
C PHE A 61 -10.32 -10.32 -7.75
N SER A 62 -10.64 -9.16 -7.19
CA SER A 62 -11.44 -8.15 -7.85
C SER A 62 -10.77 -7.64 -9.13
N ALA A 63 -9.46 -7.39 -9.08
CA ALA A 63 -8.67 -6.98 -10.24
C ALA A 63 -8.63 -8.06 -11.32
N ARG A 64 -8.52 -9.36 -10.95
CA ARG A 64 -8.61 -10.47 -11.92
C ARG A 64 -9.99 -10.54 -12.58
N LYS A 65 -11.06 -10.35 -11.81
CA LYS A 65 -12.44 -10.32 -12.33
C LYS A 65 -12.64 -9.13 -13.27
N LEU A 66 -12.21 -7.95 -12.86
CA LEU A 66 -12.25 -6.73 -13.67
C LEU A 66 -11.39 -6.86 -14.92
N ALA A 67 -10.19 -7.44 -14.84
CA ALA A 67 -9.33 -7.66 -15.99
C ALA A 67 -9.96 -8.60 -17.04
N LYS A 68 -10.78 -9.57 -16.61
CA LYS A 68 -11.56 -10.41 -17.52
C LYS A 68 -12.74 -9.67 -18.15
N MET A 69 -13.37 -8.71 -17.45
CA MET A 69 -14.46 -7.90 -17.99
C MET A 69 -13.96 -6.75 -18.89
N VAL A 70 -12.79 -6.19 -18.58
CA VAL A 70 -12.13 -5.09 -19.32
C VAL A 70 -11.19 -5.69 -20.37
N GLN A 71 -11.71 -6.62 -21.19
CA GLN A 71 -10.98 -7.10 -22.37
C GLN A 71 -11.02 -6.08 -23.51
N ASP A 72 -12.03 -5.20 -23.51
CA ASP A 72 -12.19 -4.20 -24.56
C ASP A 72 -11.11 -3.11 -24.47
N ARG A 73 -10.37 -2.90 -25.57
CA ARG A 73 -9.24 -1.95 -25.62
C ARG A 73 -9.68 -0.52 -25.32
N ARG A 74 -10.92 -0.16 -25.65
CA ARG A 74 -11.48 1.17 -25.37
C ARG A 74 -11.63 1.42 -23.87
N MET A 75 -12.18 0.44 -23.15
CA MET A 75 -12.38 0.50 -21.71
C MET A 75 -11.05 0.55 -20.95
N ARG A 76 -10.05 -0.23 -21.42
CA ARG A 76 -8.69 -0.18 -20.88
C ARG A 76 -8.03 1.18 -21.07
N ARG A 77 -8.20 1.79 -22.24
CA ARG A 77 -7.61 3.10 -22.59
C ARG A 77 -8.23 4.24 -21.77
N ILE A 78 -9.55 4.19 -21.53
CA ILE A 78 -10.25 5.14 -20.65
C ILE A 78 -9.79 4.99 -19.20
N GLY A 79 -9.70 3.75 -18.69
CA GLY A 79 -9.24 3.50 -17.31
C GLY A 79 -7.79 3.95 -17.08
N GLN A 80 -6.90 3.70 -18.05
CA GLN A 80 -5.50 4.15 -17.98
C GLN A 80 -5.39 5.68 -18.09
N GLY A 81 -6.17 6.30 -18.97
CA GLY A 81 -6.21 7.76 -19.10
C GLY A 81 -6.71 8.45 -17.82
N GLY A 82 -7.79 7.94 -17.23
CA GLY A 82 -8.33 8.47 -15.96
C GLY A 82 -7.34 8.33 -14.80
N ALA A 83 -6.71 7.17 -14.65
CA ALA A 83 -5.68 6.97 -13.62
C ALA A 83 -4.49 7.91 -13.82
N GLY A 84 -4.05 8.12 -15.07
CA GLY A 84 -2.97 9.06 -15.39
C GLY A 84 -3.31 10.50 -15.05
N VAL A 85 -4.50 10.97 -15.40
CA VAL A 85 -4.97 12.33 -15.08
C VAL A 85 -5.08 12.54 -13.57
N LEU A 86 -5.61 11.56 -12.83
CA LEU A 86 -5.71 11.63 -11.37
C LEU A 86 -4.33 11.68 -10.71
N LEU A 87 -3.38 10.86 -11.17
CA LEU A 87 -2.00 10.86 -10.65
C LEU A 87 -1.27 12.16 -10.96
N LEU A 88 -1.42 12.71 -12.17
CA LEU A 88 -0.84 14.00 -12.54
C LEU A 88 -1.48 15.16 -11.76
N GLY A 89 -2.79 15.11 -11.53
CA GLY A 89 -3.50 16.10 -10.72
C GLY A 89 -3.05 16.08 -9.26
N ALA A 90 -2.95 14.90 -8.65
CA ALA A 90 -2.46 14.73 -7.28
C ALA A 90 -0.97 15.11 -7.14
N GLY A 91 -0.13 14.74 -8.10
CA GLY A 91 1.27 15.15 -8.12
C GLY A 91 1.44 16.67 -8.28
N GLY A 92 0.66 17.27 -9.18
CA GLY A 92 0.65 18.72 -9.40
C GLY A 92 0.19 19.50 -8.18
N SER A 93 -0.86 19.05 -7.48
CA SER A 93 -1.35 19.73 -6.27
C SER A 93 -0.34 19.69 -5.12
N LEU A 94 0.41 18.60 -4.97
CA LEU A 94 1.49 18.49 -3.98
C LEU A 94 2.64 19.46 -4.29
N ILE A 95 3.02 19.62 -5.56
CA ILE A 95 4.06 20.57 -5.97
C ILE A 95 3.61 22.00 -5.69
N VAL A 96 2.37 22.35 -6.06
CA VAL A 96 1.79 23.68 -5.78
C VAL A 96 1.70 23.94 -4.28
N SER A 97 1.26 22.96 -3.49
CA SER A 97 1.16 23.09 -2.03
C SER A 97 2.51 23.18 -1.31
N THR A 98 3.59 22.71 -1.93
CA THR A 98 4.96 22.79 -1.36
C THR A 98 5.69 24.06 -1.82
N ALA A 99 5.23 24.71 -2.88
CA ALA A 99 5.82 25.92 -3.46
C ALA A 99 5.17 27.24 -2.95
N GLY A 100 4.23 27.16 -2.00
CA GLY A 100 3.54 28.31 -1.40
C GLY A 100 3.94 28.56 0.04
#